data_AF-A0A9F7RCV8-F1
#
_entry.id   AF-A0A9F7RCV8-F1
#
_cell.length_a   1.000
_cell.length_b   1.000
_cell.length_c   1.000
_cell.angle_alpha   90.00
_cell.angle_beta   90.00
_cell.angle_gamma   90.00
#
_symmetry.space_group_name_H-M   'P 1'
#
loop_
_entity.id
_entity.type
_entity.pdbx_description
1 polymer ?
#
loop_
_entity_poly.entity_id
_entity_poly.type
_entity_poly.pdbx_seq_one_letter_code
_entity_poly.pdbx_strand_id
1 'polypeptide(L)'
;MAEERKESSSDELKEKIRFLTDENDHLSSKLGSTQSRAAQHAASNRDLSSRLVQSEQDKLKISKDLVEAQIEANKLREKYEAEIFELQNKVLCQEGLVSNLEAELGRLKREAETASSRLQFAEDKERDMAEEYAALKSNYLAVSEGLEREITHSQELSDELLTLAHTHDTLLHEKEREHTHTLELERVRALLSRVSHSRIRPEELSRGCNAIGDRCTHRAQYELREELERMRKTYEEQQQRMEEKIVVMGKEQQENKRAIHNTQHELSQQSASLLVSQHQLKEVEAENSKLQNQLKELNQEYRARLTHYIYDITKCVRRESDASMQLKEYVDSMLKEVRVTYRSREEQLTSTLRNYRKRLQNLSNTHQLLLTAYRMQREQILAHTGHALEAGPPEAHFSPAEAELRGEPERELQRLREDKSRLETQLRITQEQASLLSQPSQNVALTEEAWADIRKQLREIVVTAQETHERERAQLITRATVAEEQVRELQEYVDNHLGRYKLEVTRLRRMLQLEAGRSQSAESPKLRPLHQSLNKTS
;
A
#
# COMPACT_ATOMS: atom_id res chain seq x y z
N MET A 1 -117.16 35.44 -79.14
CA MET A 1 -115.92 35.63 -79.92
C MET A 1 -114.82 36.44 -79.20
N ALA A 2 -115.12 37.47 -78.38
CA ALA A 2 -114.10 38.24 -77.66
C ALA A 2 -113.83 37.76 -76.21
N GLU A 3 -114.78 37.07 -75.57
CA GLU A 3 -114.64 36.53 -74.21
C GLU A 3 -113.92 35.16 -74.17
N GLU A 4 -114.19 34.26 -75.13
CA GLU A 4 -113.47 32.97 -75.25
C GLU A 4 -111.96 33.11 -75.49
N ARG A 5 -111.52 34.18 -76.17
CA ARG A 5 -110.08 34.47 -76.37
C ARG A 5 -109.40 35.02 -75.11
N LYS A 6 -110.16 35.65 -74.20
CA LYS A 6 -109.63 36.13 -72.91
C LYS A 6 -109.59 35.00 -71.88
N GLU A 7 -110.54 34.08 -71.90
CA GLU A 7 -110.50 32.86 -71.08
C GLU A 7 -109.37 31.91 -71.50
N SER A 8 -109.19 31.68 -72.82
CA SER A 8 -108.05 30.93 -73.35
C SER A 8 -106.69 31.56 -72.98
N SER A 9 -106.55 32.88 -73.06
CA SER A 9 -105.32 33.60 -72.64
C SER A 9 -105.09 33.57 -71.13
N SER A 10 -106.15 33.63 -70.32
CA SER A 10 -106.08 33.55 -68.86
C SER A 10 -105.68 32.15 -68.41
N ASP A 11 -106.22 31.11 -69.04
CA ASP A 11 -105.92 29.72 -68.68
C ASP A 11 -104.53 29.31 -69.15
N GLU A 12 -104.06 29.77 -70.31
CA GLU A 12 -102.66 29.64 -70.73
C GLU A 12 -101.69 30.33 -69.75
N LEU A 13 -102.05 31.51 -69.22
CA LEU A 13 -101.25 32.20 -68.20
C LEU A 13 -101.23 31.42 -66.87
N LYS A 14 -102.37 30.87 -66.43
CA LYS A 14 -102.43 30.04 -65.22
C LYS A 14 -101.63 28.75 -65.38
N GLU A 15 -101.66 28.13 -66.55
CA GLU A 15 -100.88 26.93 -66.84
C GLU A 15 -99.38 27.23 -66.90
N LYS A 16 -99.00 28.38 -67.48
CA LYS A 16 -97.61 28.88 -67.46
C LYS A 16 -97.13 29.17 -66.04
N ILE A 17 -97.96 29.78 -65.21
CA ILE A 17 -97.66 30.04 -63.79
C ILE A 17 -97.49 28.71 -63.05
N ARG A 18 -98.38 27.73 -63.24
CA ARG A 18 -98.24 26.40 -62.62
C ARG A 18 -96.95 25.71 -63.05
N PHE A 19 -96.65 25.68 -64.34
CA PHE A 19 -95.42 25.10 -64.87
C PHE A 19 -94.16 25.77 -64.28
N LEU A 20 -94.13 27.10 -64.21
CA LEU A 20 -93.04 27.84 -63.59
C LEU A 20 -92.94 27.59 -62.08
N THR A 21 -94.06 27.34 -61.40
CA THR A 21 -94.08 27.03 -59.96
C THR A 21 -93.49 25.65 -59.72
N ASP A 22 -93.94 24.65 -60.49
CA ASP A 22 -93.42 23.28 -60.44
C ASP A 22 -91.93 23.22 -60.81
N GLU A 23 -91.50 24.00 -61.82
CA GLU A 23 -90.09 24.09 -62.20
C GLU A 23 -89.25 24.79 -61.13
N ASN A 24 -89.79 25.81 -60.46
CA ASN A 24 -89.10 26.49 -59.36
C ASN A 24 -89.02 25.63 -58.09
N ASP A 25 -90.04 24.82 -57.80
CA ASP A 25 -90.03 23.84 -56.71
C ASP A 25 -89.03 22.71 -56.98
N HIS A 26 -88.92 22.27 -58.24
CA HIS A 26 -87.90 21.32 -58.69
C HIS A 26 -86.50 21.90 -58.57
N LEU A 27 -86.29 23.16 -59.00
CA LEU A 27 -85.02 23.87 -58.85
C LEU A 27 -84.66 24.08 -57.38
N SER A 28 -85.62 24.42 -56.53
CA SER A 28 -85.42 24.57 -55.09
C SER A 28 -85.05 23.25 -54.41
N SER A 29 -85.68 22.15 -54.81
CA SER A 29 -85.34 20.80 -54.34
C SER A 29 -83.93 20.38 -54.79
N LYS A 30 -83.57 20.66 -56.04
CA LYS A 30 -82.21 20.46 -56.55
C LYS A 30 -81.19 21.32 -55.80
N LEU A 31 -81.48 22.59 -55.55
CA LEU A 31 -80.61 23.49 -54.78
C LEU A 31 -80.43 22.99 -53.34
N GLY A 32 -81.48 22.51 -52.69
CA GLY A 32 -81.40 21.88 -51.37
C GLY A 32 -80.51 20.62 -51.39
N SER A 33 -80.65 19.79 -52.43
CA SER A 33 -79.82 18.59 -52.58
C SER A 33 -78.33 18.91 -52.81
N THR A 34 -78.02 19.95 -53.58
CA THR A 34 -76.64 20.37 -53.83
C THR A 34 -76.05 21.05 -52.59
N GLN A 35 -76.84 21.84 -51.86
CA GLN A 35 -76.44 22.44 -50.60
C GLN A 35 -76.17 21.40 -49.52
N SER A 36 -77.01 20.37 -49.41
CA SER A 36 -76.81 19.24 -48.48
C SER A 36 -75.52 18.46 -48.80
N ARG A 37 -75.30 18.15 -50.09
CA ARG A 37 -74.04 17.54 -50.55
C ARG A 37 -72.83 18.41 -50.26
N ALA A 38 -72.92 19.73 -50.50
CA ALA A 38 -71.85 20.67 -50.19
C ALA A 38 -71.54 20.72 -48.69
N ALA A 39 -72.58 20.70 -47.83
CA ALA A 39 -72.42 20.64 -46.39
C ALA A 39 -71.76 19.31 -45.94
N GLN A 40 -72.14 18.18 -46.54
CA GLN A 40 -71.55 16.88 -46.27
C GLN A 40 -70.08 16.81 -46.71
N HIS A 41 -69.74 17.38 -47.88
CA HIS A 41 -68.36 17.53 -48.33
C HIS A 41 -67.55 18.45 -47.41
N ALA A 42 -68.13 19.54 -46.91
CA ALA A 42 -67.45 20.42 -45.95
C ALA A 42 -67.19 19.72 -44.61
N ALA A 43 -68.14 18.91 -44.13
CA ALA A 43 -67.98 18.13 -42.91
C ALA A 43 -66.90 17.05 -43.07
N SER A 44 -66.94 16.25 -44.14
CA SER A 44 -65.92 15.23 -44.39
C SER A 44 -64.54 15.83 -44.62
N ASN A 45 -64.44 17.00 -45.26
CA ASN A 45 -63.17 17.70 -45.41
C ASN A 45 -62.60 18.16 -44.05
N ARG A 46 -63.44 18.70 -43.14
CA ARG A 46 -62.99 19.04 -41.77
C ARG A 46 -62.51 17.81 -40.99
N ASP A 47 -63.22 16.69 -41.11
CA ASP A 47 -62.84 15.43 -40.45
C ASP A 47 -61.53 14.85 -41.00
N LEU A 48 -61.31 14.96 -42.32
CA LEU A 48 -60.04 14.56 -42.93
C LEU A 48 -58.89 15.48 -42.50
N SER A 49 -59.11 16.80 -42.46
CA SER A 49 -58.12 17.76 -41.97
C SER A 49 -57.77 17.50 -40.49
N SER A 50 -58.75 17.22 -39.62
CA SER A 50 -58.48 16.94 -38.21
C SER A 50 -57.69 15.64 -38.02
N ARG A 51 -58.02 14.57 -38.76
CA ARG A 51 -57.27 13.32 -38.77
C ARG A 51 -55.84 13.50 -39.29
N LEU A 52 -55.65 14.33 -40.32
CA LEU A 52 -54.32 14.64 -40.84
C LEU A 52 -53.47 15.37 -39.78
N VAL A 53 -54.04 16.37 -39.11
CA VAL A 53 -53.36 17.08 -38.00
C VAL A 53 -52.98 16.12 -36.89
N GLN A 54 -53.89 15.22 -36.48
CA GLN A 54 -53.58 14.22 -35.45
C GLN A 54 -52.47 13.27 -35.90
N SER A 55 -52.49 12.80 -37.16
CA SER A 55 -51.44 11.94 -37.69
C SER A 55 -50.08 12.63 -37.72
N GLU A 56 -50.00 13.90 -38.11
CA GLU A 56 -48.75 14.67 -38.06
C GLU A 56 -48.27 14.90 -36.63
N GLN A 57 -49.19 15.13 -35.69
CA GLN A 57 -48.85 15.27 -34.28
C GLN A 57 -48.33 13.96 -33.67
N ASP A 58 -48.92 12.83 -34.04
CA ASP A 58 -48.46 11.50 -33.61
C ASP A 58 -47.10 11.17 -34.24
N LYS A 59 -46.86 11.52 -35.51
CA LYS A 59 -45.53 11.39 -36.15
C LYS A 59 -44.46 12.21 -35.45
N LEU A 60 -44.77 13.46 -35.08
CA LEU A 60 -43.86 14.32 -34.33
C LEU A 60 -43.59 13.77 -32.92
N LYS A 61 -44.60 13.15 -32.29
CA LYS A 61 -44.43 12.49 -31.00
C LYS A 61 -43.50 11.28 -31.11
N ILE A 62 -43.72 10.41 -32.11
CA ILE A 62 -42.86 9.24 -32.35
C ILE A 62 -41.43 9.67 -32.72
N SER A 63 -41.25 10.71 -33.54
CA SER A 63 -39.91 11.19 -33.89
C SER A 63 -39.19 11.79 -32.70
N LYS A 64 -39.91 12.49 -31.82
CA LYS A 64 -39.38 12.98 -30.55
C LYS A 64 -38.95 11.82 -29.64
N ASP A 65 -39.83 10.84 -29.41
CA ASP A 65 -39.56 9.68 -28.55
C ASP A 65 -38.36 8.86 -29.09
N LEU A 66 -38.23 8.75 -30.42
CA LEU A 66 -37.07 8.11 -31.07
C LEU A 66 -35.76 8.86 -30.80
N VAL A 67 -35.77 10.19 -30.89
CA VAL A 67 -34.58 11.00 -30.58
C VAL A 67 -34.23 10.91 -29.11
N GLU A 68 -35.22 10.93 -28.21
CA GLU A 68 -35.00 10.76 -26.77
C GLU A 68 -34.39 9.39 -26.47
N ALA A 69 -34.91 8.31 -27.06
CA ALA A 69 -34.33 6.97 -26.93
C ALA A 69 -32.90 6.90 -27.50
N GLN A 70 -32.63 7.56 -28.63
CA GLN A 70 -31.27 7.63 -29.21
C GLN A 70 -30.29 8.37 -28.28
N ILE A 71 -30.74 9.44 -27.63
CA ILE A 71 -29.94 10.20 -26.65
C ILE A 71 -29.68 9.33 -25.41
N GLU A 72 -30.67 8.63 -24.89
CA GLU A 72 -30.51 7.73 -23.75
C GLU A 72 -29.57 6.57 -24.07
N ALA A 73 -29.70 5.95 -25.25
CA ALA A 73 -28.79 4.91 -25.71
C ALA A 73 -27.34 5.43 -25.84
N ASN A 74 -27.15 6.64 -26.38
CA ASN A 74 -25.84 7.27 -26.47
C ASN A 74 -25.24 7.58 -25.09
N LYS A 75 -26.04 8.10 -24.16
CA LYS A 75 -25.60 8.34 -22.77
C LYS A 75 -25.20 7.06 -22.07
N LEU A 76 -25.92 5.96 -22.30
CA LEU A 76 -25.60 4.67 -21.71
C LEU A 76 -24.31 4.11 -22.31
N ARG A 77 -24.12 4.24 -23.63
CA ARG A 77 -22.89 3.86 -24.31
C ARG A 77 -21.67 4.65 -23.82
N GLU A 78 -21.79 5.97 -23.64
CA GLU A 78 -20.73 6.81 -23.08
C GLU A 78 -20.34 6.37 -21.66
N LYS A 79 -21.31 6.02 -20.81
CA LYS A 79 -21.03 5.45 -19.48
C LYS A 79 -20.26 4.15 -19.56
N TYR A 80 -20.67 3.23 -20.45
CA TYR A 80 -19.96 1.97 -20.63
C TYR A 80 -18.54 2.18 -21.17
N GLU A 81 -18.35 3.10 -22.12
CA GLU A 81 -17.02 3.45 -22.64
C GLU A 81 -16.12 4.03 -21.53
N ALA A 82 -16.66 4.88 -20.65
CA ALA A 82 -15.94 5.41 -19.50
C ALA A 82 -15.59 4.32 -18.47
N GLU A 83 -16.54 3.45 -18.12
CA GLU A 83 -16.29 2.31 -17.22
C GLU A 83 -15.24 1.36 -17.78
N ILE A 84 -15.28 1.07 -19.09
CA ILE A 84 -14.26 0.26 -19.77
C ILE A 84 -12.88 0.91 -19.65
N PHE A 85 -12.77 2.22 -19.88
CA PHE A 85 -11.50 2.94 -19.77
C PHE A 85 -10.96 2.92 -18.33
N GLU A 86 -11.82 3.13 -17.33
CA GLU A 86 -11.44 3.02 -15.91
C GLU A 86 -10.97 1.61 -15.54
N LEU A 87 -11.67 0.58 -16.02
CA LEU A 87 -11.30 -0.81 -15.79
C LEU A 87 -9.98 -1.16 -16.49
N GLN A 88 -9.76 -0.71 -17.72
CA GLN A 88 -8.50 -0.89 -18.43
C GLN A 88 -7.34 -0.25 -17.68
N ASN A 89 -7.51 0.97 -17.15
CA ASN A 89 -6.48 1.62 -16.34
C ASN A 89 -6.20 0.84 -15.05
N LYS A 90 -7.23 0.32 -14.38
CA LYS A 90 -7.06 -0.52 -13.18
C LYS A 90 -6.31 -1.81 -13.49
N VAL A 91 -6.64 -2.46 -14.61
CA VAL A 91 -5.94 -3.67 -15.07
C VAL A 91 -4.47 -3.36 -15.35
N LEU A 92 -4.16 -2.29 -16.08
CA LEU A 92 -2.77 -1.88 -16.35
C LEU A 92 -1.98 -1.58 -15.08
N CYS A 93 -2.59 -0.90 -14.10
CA CYS A 93 -1.97 -0.67 -12.80
C CYS A 93 -1.69 -1.99 -12.06
N GLN A 94 -2.64 -2.93 -12.09
CA GLN A 94 -2.49 -4.23 -11.46
C GLN A 94 -1.41 -5.08 -12.17
N GLU A 95 -1.36 -5.07 -13.50
CA GLU A 95 -0.32 -5.73 -14.29
C GLU A 95 1.07 -5.18 -13.93
N GLY A 96 1.21 -3.85 -13.80
CA GLY A 96 2.45 -3.22 -13.33
C GLY A 96 2.86 -3.67 -11.92
N LEU A 97 1.91 -3.79 -10.99
CA LEU A 97 2.17 -4.31 -9.66
C LEU A 97 2.60 -5.78 -9.69
N VAL A 98 1.95 -6.62 -10.50
CA VAL A 98 2.31 -8.03 -10.67
C VAL A 98 3.72 -8.15 -11.24
N SER A 99 4.08 -7.41 -12.28
CA SER A 99 5.44 -7.42 -12.83
C SER A 99 6.51 -6.99 -11.81
N ASN A 100 6.21 -6.01 -10.96
CA ASN A 100 7.11 -5.61 -9.88
C ASN A 100 7.27 -6.74 -8.84
N LEU A 101 6.18 -7.39 -8.45
CA LEU A 101 6.22 -8.52 -7.52
C LEU A 101 6.97 -9.73 -8.10
N GLU A 102 6.83 -10.00 -9.40
CA GLU A 102 7.58 -11.05 -10.10
C GLU A 102 9.08 -10.75 -10.13
N ALA A 103 9.46 -9.48 -10.34
CA ALA A 103 10.85 -9.05 -10.30
C ALA A 103 11.47 -9.22 -8.89
N GLU A 104 10.73 -8.83 -7.85
CA GLU A 104 11.13 -9.01 -6.45
C GLU A 104 11.25 -10.49 -6.07
N LEU A 105 10.29 -11.33 -6.49
CA LEU A 105 10.35 -12.78 -6.29
C LEU A 105 11.58 -13.37 -7.00
N GLY A 106 11.88 -12.92 -8.22
CA GLY A 106 13.11 -13.28 -8.92
C GLY A 106 14.37 -12.87 -8.16
N ARG A 107 14.39 -11.68 -7.54
CA ARG A 107 15.53 -11.24 -6.70
C ARG A 107 15.70 -12.13 -5.47
N LEU A 108 14.62 -12.35 -4.72
CA LEU A 108 14.64 -13.18 -3.52
C LEU A 108 15.05 -14.63 -3.81
N LYS A 109 14.64 -15.20 -4.94
CA LYS A 109 15.09 -16.54 -5.37
C LYS A 109 16.60 -16.59 -5.57
N ARG A 110 17.18 -15.61 -6.27
CA ARG A 110 18.64 -15.54 -6.46
C ARG A 110 19.37 -15.37 -5.12
N GLU A 111 18.85 -14.53 -4.23
CA GLU A 111 19.42 -14.37 -2.89
C GLU A 111 19.37 -15.68 -2.10
N ALA A 112 18.25 -16.40 -2.13
CA ALA A 112 18.12 -17.71 -1.49
C ALA A 112 19.07 -18.76 -2.08
N GLU A 113 19.23 -18.80 -3.40
CA GLU A 113 20.19 -19.67 -4.09
C GLU A 113 21.63 -19.36 -3.64
N THR A 114 22.02 -18.08 -3.60
CA THR A 114 23.35 -17.68 -3.14
C THR A 114 23.60 -18.02 -1.67
N ALA A 115 22.59 -17.86 -0.80
CA ALA A 115 22.67 -18.24 0.60
C ALA A 115 22.79 -19.76 0.76
N SER A 116 22.04 -20.54 -0.03
CA SER A 116 22.11 -22.00 -0.06
C SER A 116 23.50 -22.49 -0.49
N SER A 117 24.06 -21.93 -1.56
CA SER A 117 25.43 -22.28 -1.99
C SER A 117 26.48 -21.93 -0.94
N ARG A 118 26.32 -20.81 -0.22
CA ARG A 118 27.22 -20.44 0.89
C ARG A 118 27.10 -21.40 2.07
N LEU A 119 25.90 -21.86 2.39
CA LEU A 119 25.67 -22.84 3.44
C LEU A 119 26.30 -24.19 3.08
N GLN A 120 26.06 -24.69 1.86
CA GLN A 120 26.68 -25.93 1.37
C GLN A 120 28.20 -25.89 1.47
N PHE A 121 28.81 -24.77 1.06
CA PHE A 121 30.25 -24.59 1.18
C PHE A 121 30.76 -24.59 2.63
N ALA A 122 29.97 -24.05 3.57
CA ALA A 122 30.32 -24.09 4.99
C ALA A 122 30.18 -25.50 5.57
N GLU A 123 29.14 -26.24 5.19
CA GLU A 123 28.94 -27.65 5.57
C GLU A 123 30.05 -28.55 5.01
N ASP A 124 30.52 -28.28 3.78
CA ASP A 124 31.66 -28.98 3.18
C ASP A 124 32.93 -28.78 4.01
N LYS A 125 33.22 -27.52 4.39
CA LYS A 125 34.35 -27.21 5.27
C LYS A 125 34.24 -27.86 6.64
N GLU A 126 33.04 -27.88 7.22
CA GLU A 126 32.85 -28.53 8.52
C GLU A 126 33.14 -30.03 8.42
N ARG A 127 32.71 -30.69 7.34
CA ARG A 127 33.05 -32.09 7.05
C ARG A 127 34.55 -32.29 6.90
N ASP A 128 35.22 -31.48 6.10
CA ASP A 128 36.68 -31.56 5.91
C ASP A 128 37.42 -31.41 7.25
N MET A 129 37.05 -30.42 8.06
CA MET A 129 37.65 -30.21 9.38
C MET A 129 37.38 -31.41 10.31
N ALA A 130 36.17 -31.98 10.31
CA ALA A 130 35.85 -33.14 11.12
C ALA A 130 36.68 -34.37 10.73
N GLU A 131 36.93 -34.58 9.44
CA GLU A 131 37.82 -35.62 8.93
C GLU A 131 39.27 -35.40 9.39
N GLU A 132 39.77 -34.16 9.32
CA GLU A 132 41.10 -33.80 9.84
C GLU A 132 41.21 -34.05 11.35
N TYR A 133 40.21 -33.65 12.14
CA TYR A 133 40.17 -33.91 13.59
C TYR A 133 40.14 -35.41 13.89
N ALA A 134 39.39 -36.20 13.13
CA ALA A 134 39.34 -37.65 13.29
C ALA A 134 40.71 -38.30 12.98
N ALA A 135 41.36 -37.87 11.90
CA ALA A 135 42.71 -38.33 11.54
C ALA A 135 43.74 -37.96 12.61
N LEU A 136 43.70 -36.72 13.11
CA LEU A 136 44.58 -36.25 14.19
C LEU A 136 44.37 -37.04 15.48
N LYS A 137 43.11 -37.29 15.86
CA LYS A 137 42.77 -38.09 17.04
C LYS A 137 43.30 -39.52 16.91
N SER A 138 43.15 -40.14 15.75
CA SER A 138 43.70 -41.48 15.47
C SER A 138 45.23 -41.50 15.59
N ASN A 139 45.92 -40.49 15.06
CA ASN A 139 47.37 -40.35 15.19
C ASN A 139 47.80 -40.21 16.66
N TYR A 140 47.14 -39.33 17.42
CA TYR A 140 47.41 -39.17 18.86
C TYR A 140 47.23 -40.47 19.63
N LEU A 141 46.17 -41.23 19.34
CA LEU A 141 45.95 -42.54 19.97
C LEU A 141 47.06 -43.53 19.63
N ALA A 142 47.50 -43.58 18.37
CA ALA A 142 48.61 -44.45 17.96
C ALA A 142 49.93 -44.08 18.68
N VAL A 143 50.20 -42.79 18.87
CA VAL A 143 51.38 -42.31 19.62
C VAL A 143 51.26 -42.62 21.11
N SER A 144 50.09 -42.43 21.73
CA SER A 144 49.89 -42.77 23.14
C SER A 144 50.05 -44.27 23.39
N GLU A 145 49.51 -45.12 22.52
CA GLU A 145 49.73 -46.56 22.61
C GLU A 145 51.23 -46.91 22.42
N GLY A 146 51.93 -46.20 21.54
CA GLY A 146 53.38 -46.34 21.38
C GLY A 146 54.16 -45.99 22.65
N LEU A 147 53.78 -44.90 23.31
CA LEU A 147 54.36 -44.49 24.58
C LEU A 147 54.08 -45.50 25.69
N GLU A 148 52.85 -46.02 25.78
CA GLU A 148 52.50 -47.06 26.75
C GLU A 148 53.34 -48.32 26.56
N ARG A 149 53.55 -48.76 25.31
CA ARG A 149 54.43 -49.90 25.00
C ARG A 149 55.88 -49.66 25.42
N GLU A 150 56.41 -48.46 25.22
CA GLU A 150 57.77 -48.10 25.65
C GLU A 150 57.90 -48.05 27.18
N ILE A 151 56.87 -47.56 27.87
CA ILE A 151 56.79 -47.57 29.34
C ILE A 151 56.79 -49.01 29.85
N THR A 152 55.96 -49.89 29.28
CA THR A 152 55.94 -51.30 29.70
C THR A 152 57.27 -51.98 29.43
N HIS A 153 57.91 -51.69 28.28
CA HIS A 153 59.23 -52.24 27.98
C HIS A 153 60.33 -51.73 28.93
N SER A 154 60.30 -50.44 29.27
CA SER A 154 61.23 -49.85 30.24
C SER A 154 61.04 -50.43 31.65
N GLN A 155 59.80 -50.74 32.03
CA GLN A 155 59.47 -51.41 33.29
C GLN A 155 60.01 -52.84 33.30
N GLU A 156 59.77 -53.62 32.23
CA GLU A 156 60.32 -54.97 32.06
C GLU A 156 61.85 -54.97 32.16
N LEU A 157 62.53 -54.05 31.45
CA LEU A 157 63.99 -53.92 31.52
C LEU A 157 64.47 -53.55 32.92
N SER A 158 63.74 -52.69 33.63
CA SER A 158 64.06 -52.32 35.01
C SER A 158 63.94 -53.51 35.95
N ASP A 159 62.90 -54.33 35.79
CA ASP A 159 62.71 -55.58 36.54
C ASP A 159 63.82 -56.60 36.23
N GLU A 160 64.20 -56.76 34.96
CA GLU A 160 65.34 -57.60 34.56
C GLU A 160 66.65 -57.12 35.23
N LEU A 161 66.93 -55.83 35.22
CA LEU A 161 68.10 -55.25 35.89
C LEU A 161 68.07 -55.47 37.40
N LEU A 162 66.90 -55.36 38.03
CA LEU A 162 66.73 -55.68 39.46
C LEU A 162 67.01 -57.16 39.75
N THR A 163 66.50 -58.08 38.92
CA THR A 163 66.82 -59.50 39.08
C THR A 163 68.31 -59.77 38.90
N LEU A 164 68.97 -59.15 37.91
CA LEU A 164 70.41 -59.24 37.72
C LEU A 164 71.19 -58.69 38.92
N ALA A 165 70.80 -57.53 39.46
CA ALA A 165 71.40 -56.98 40.67
C ALA A 165 71.23 -57.94 41.86
N HIS A 166 70.03 -58.50 42.07
CA HIS A 166 69.80 -59.50 43.10
C HIS A 166 70.66 -60.76 42.90
N THR A 167 70.79 -61.28 41.68
CA THR A 167 71.69 -62.42 41.42
C THR A 167 73.15 -62.07 41.69
N HIS A 168 73.60 -60.88 41.30
CA HIS A 168 74.94 -60.39 41.60
C HIS A 168 75.19 -60.27 43.11
N ASP A 169 74.25 -59.72 43.87
CA ASP A 169 74.33 -59.62 45.34
C ASP A 169 74.35 -61.02 45.99
N THR A 170 73.56 -61.98 45.48
CA THR A 170 73.63 -63.37 45.98
C THR A 170 74.99 -64.01 45.72
N LEU A 171 75.56 -63.81 44.53
CA LEU A 171 76.90 -64.32 44.18
C LEU A 171 78.00 -63.62 44.99
N LEU A 172 77.86 -62.32 45.27
CA LEU A 172 78.77 -61.60 46.17
C LEU A 172 78.69 -62.17 47.58
N HIS A 173 77.50 -62.42 48.12
CA HIS A 173 77.37 -63.05 49.43
C HIS A 173 77.92 -64.49 49.45
N GLU A 174 77.83 -65.25 48.36
CA GLU A 174 78.49 -66.55 48.22
C GLU A 174 80.01 -66.42 48.17
N LYS A 175 80.53 -65.47 47.38
CA LYS A 175 81.96 -65.13 47.34
C LYS A 175 82.47 -64.69 48.71
N GLU A 176 81.71 -63.88 49.44
CA GLU A 176 82.01 -63.46 50.81
C GLU A 176 82.01 -64.66 51.76
N ARG A 177 81.05 -65.60 51.63
CA ARG A 177 81.05 -66.86 52.41
C ARG A 177 82.26 -67.72 52.10
N GLU A 178 82.63 -67.91 50.83
CA GLU A 178 83.89 -68.57 50.42
C GLU A 178 85.12 -67.81 50.96
N HIS A 179 85.07 -66.48 51.00
CA HIS A 179 86.11 -65.64 51.60
C HIS A 179 86.16 -65.80 53.13
N THR A 180 85.02 -65.96 53.81
CA THR A 180 85.00 -66.25 55.25
C THR A 180 85.54 -67.64 55.56
N HIS A 181 85.31 -68.64 54.71
CA HIS A 181 85.90 -69.98 54.86
C HIS A 181 87.41 -69.98 54.58
N THR A 182 87.89 -69.20 53.61
CA THR A 182 89.34 -69.01 53.37
C THR A 182 89.99 -68.18 54.48
N LEU A 183 89.33 -67.13 54.99
CA LEU A 183 89.77 -66.33 56.14
C LEU A 183 89.70 -67.12 57.46
N GLU A 184 88.83 -68.13 57.60
CA GLU A 184 88.86 -69.07 58.73
C GLU A 184 90.04 -70.04 58.63
N LEU A 185 90.39 -70.50 57.41
CA LEU A 185 91.64 -71.25 57.16
C LEU A 185 92.90 -70.39 57.36
N GLU A 186 92.82 -69.07 57.15
CA GLU A 186 93.88 -68.11 57.47
C GLU A 186 93.88 -67.70 58.96
N ARG A 187 92.74 -67.63 59.65
CA ARG A 187 92.64 -67.42 61.11
C ARG A 187 93.24 -68.58 61.90
N VAL A 188 93.07 -69.82 61.43
CA VAL A 188 93.78 -70.99 62.00
C VAL A 188 95.29 -70.89 61.76
N ARG A 189 95.73 -70.21 60.69
CA ARG A 189 97.15 -69.91 60.42
C ARG A 189 97.69 -68.68 61.18
N ALA A 190 96.82 -67.74 61.56
CA ALA A 190 97.17 -66.45 62.18
C ALA A 190 97.05 -66.43 63.72
N LEU A 191 96.50 -67.47 64.35
CA LEU A 191 96.51 -67.63 65.82
C LEU A 191 97.88 -68.02 66.41
N LEU A 192 98.92 -68.21 65.59
CA LEU A 192 100.29 -68.56 66.03
C LEU A 192 101.32 -67.44 65.85
N SER A 193 100.92 -66.18 65.65
CA SER A 193 101.90 -65.08 65.53
C SER A 193 101.35 -63.75 66.04
N ARG A 194 101.22 -63.60 67.37
CA ARG A 194 101.09 -62.26 67.99
C ARG A 194 101.76 -62.17 69.37
N VAL A 195 103.03 -61.78 69.35
CA VAL A 195 103.82 -61.09 70.40
C VAL A 195 104.81 -60.25 69.57
N SER A 196 105.00 -58.93 69.65
CA SER A 196 105.09 -58.00 70.79
C SER A 196 105.22 -56.54 70.28
N HIS A 197 104.63 -55.60 71.02
CA HIS A 197 105.10 -54.23 71.39
C HIS A 197 105.69 -53.31 70.28
N SER A 198 105.28 -52.04 70.09
CA SER A 198 105.35 -50.93 71.05
C SER A 198 104.89 -49.61 70.35
N ARG A 199 104.10 -48.76 71.03
CA ARG A 199 104.39 -47.39 71.56
C ARG A 199 104.28 -46.16 70.61
N ILE A 200 103.23 -45.37 70.87
CA ILE A 200 103.17 -43.92 71.21
C ILE A 200 103.84 -42.88 70.27
N ARG A 201 103.07 -41.91 69.73
CA ARG A 201 103.05 -40.47 70.14
C ARG A 201 101.99 -39.60 69.41
N PRO A 202 101.48 -38.53 70.06
CA PRO A 202 100.58 -37.51 69.49
C PRO A 202 101.30 -36.17 69.18
N GLU A 203 100.75 -35.34 68.27
CA GLU A 203 100.60 -33.86 68.31
C GLU A 203 100.54 -33.20 66.91
N GLU A 204 99.94 -31.98 66.90
CA GLU A 204 99.89 -30.94 65.85
C GLU A 204 98.73 -31.09 64.80
N LEU A 205 97.88 -30.11 64.46
CA LEU A 205 97.95 -28.64 64.48
C LEU A 205 96.57 -27.99 64.68
N SER A 206 96.56 -26.94 65.50
CA SER A 206 95.61 -25.83 65.44
C SER A 206 96.15 -24.75 64.49
N ARG A 207 95.31 -24.29 63.54
CA ARG A 207 95.39 -23.04 62.76
C ARG A 207 93.98 -22.86 62.17
N GLY A 208 93.21 -21.81 62.40
CA GLY A 208 93.50 -20.40 62.58
C GLY A 208 92.62 -19.65 61.58
N CYS A 209 91.63 -18.91 62.06
CA CYS A 209 90.73 -18.08 61.25
C CYS A 209 91.47 -16.92 60.57
N ASN A 210 91.04 -16.50 59.36
CA ASN A 210 90.44 -15.18 59.07
C ASN A 210 90.55 -14.75 57.60
N ALA A 211 89.43 -14.20 57.12
CA ALA A 211 89.29 -13.07 56.20
C ALA A 211 89.98 -13.10 54.82
N ILE A 212 89.19 -13.38 53.78
CA ILE A 212 89.31 -12.70 52.48
C ILE A 212 87.97 -12.03 52.20
N GLY A 213 87.91 -10.74 52.52
CA GLY A 213 86.85 -9.84 52.11
C GLY A 213 87.11 -9.26 50.71
N ASP A 214 85.99 -8.98 50.04
CA ASP A 214 85.74 -7.74 49.29
C ASP A 214 86.36 -7.49 47.92
N ARG A 215 86.25 -8.47 47.00
CA ARG A 215 86.08 -8.13 45.57
C ARG A 215 84.98 -8.90 44.81
N CYS A 216 84.26 -9.82 45.47
CA CYS A 216 83.13 -10.57 44.86
C CYS A 216 81.76 -10.28 45.49
N THR A 217 81.68 -9.43 46.50
CA THR A 217 80.43 -9.10 47.20
C THR A 217 79.55 -8.12 46.40
N HIS A 218 80.14 -7.21 45.61
CA HIS A 218 79.35 -6.23 44.86
C HIS A 218 78.73 -6.79 43.57
N ARG A 219 79.47 -7.56 42.76
CA ARG A 219 78.93 -8.16 41.52
C ARG A 219 77.79 -9.14 41.82
N ALA A 220 77.97 -10.02 42.80
CA ALA A 220 76.92 -10.94 43.25
C ALA A 220 75.71 -10.20 43.86
N GLN A 221 75.92 -9.04 44.52
CA GLN A 221 74.83 -8.19 45.00
C GLN A 221 74.05 -7.52 43.85
N TYR A 222 74.71 -7.10 42.76
CA TYR A 222 74.04 -6.56 41.57
C TYR A 222 73.25 -7.63 40.82
N GLU A 223 73.81 -8.83 40.65
CA GLU A 223 73.13 -9.96 40.00
C GLU A 223 71.88 -10.39 40.76
N LEU A 224 71.96 -10.51 42.10
CA LEU A 224 70.80 -10.80 42.95
C LEU A 224 69.74 -9.68 42.88
N ARG A 225 70.16 -8.42 42.81
CA ARG A 225 69.25 -7.27 42.68
C ARG A 225 68.53 -7.30 41.33
N GLU A 226 69.23 -7.59 40.24
CA GLU A 226 68.61 -7.73 38.92
C GLU A 226 67.65 -8.92 38.87
N GLU A 227 67.98 -10.06 39.50
CA GLU A 227 67.08 -11.21 39.60
C GLU A 227 65.80 -10.87 40.38
N LEU A 228 65.92 -10.16 41.50
CA LEU A 228 64.77 -9.67 42.26
C LEU A 228 63.93 -8.66 41.47
N GLU A 229 64.56 -7.78 40.71
CA GLU A 229 63.86 -6.83 39.83
C GLU A 229 63.15 -7.54 38.67
N ARG A 230 63.75 -8.58 38.07
CA ARG A 230 63.11 -9.43 37.06
C ARG A 230 61.91 -10.16 37.66
N MET A 231 62.07 -10.77 38.83
CA MET A 231 60.99 -11.44 39.56
C MET A 231 59.84 -10.47 39.87
N ARG A 232 60.14 -9.27 40.38
CA ARG A 232 59.15 -8.23 40.65
C ARG A 232 58.37 -7.83 39.39
N LYS A 233 59.06 -7.59 38.27
CA LYS A 233 58.42 -7.29 36.98
C LYS A 233 57.50 -8.41 36.51
N THR A 234 57.92 -9.68 36.61
CA THR A 234 57.06 -10.80 36.22
C THR A 234 55.80 -10.91 37.08
N TYR A 235 55.88 -10.61 38.39
CA TYR A 235 54.71 -10.58 39.26
C TYR A 235 53.81 -9.38 38.96
N GLU A 236 54.37 -8.20 38.69
CA GLU A 236 53.62 -7.01 38.27
C GLU A 236 52.87 -7.27 36.95
N GLU A 237 53.51 -7.90 35.98
CA GLU A 237 52.87 -8.30 34.71
C GLU A 237 51.77 -9.34 34.93
N GLN A 238 51.99 -10.33 35.80
CA GLN A 238 50.94 -11.30 36.16
C GLN A 238 49.76 -10.62 36.86
N GLN A 239 50.03 -9.68 37.75
CA GLN A 239 49.00 -8.91 38.45
C GLN A 239 48.19 -8.05 37.45
N GLN A 240 48.87 -7.33 36.55
CA GLN A 240 48.22 -6.54 35.50
C GLN A 240 47.35 -7.41 34.59
N ARG A 241 47.84 -8.57 34.15
CA ARG A 241 47.05 -9.52 33.35
C ARG A 241 45.80 -10.02 34.08
N MET A 242 45.88 -10.20 35.40
CA MET A 242 44.70 -10.59 36.20
C MET A 242 43.73 -9.42 36.37
N GLU A 243 44.22 -8.20 36.60
CA GLU A 243 43.41 -6.99 36.65
C GLU A 243 42.68 -6.73 35.33
N GLU A 244 43.39 -6.85 34.19
CA GLU A 244 42.82 -6.75 32.85
C GLU A 244 41.71 -7.79 32.62
N LYS A 245 41.95 -9.06 32.97
CA LYS A 245 40.94 -10.12 32.89
C LYS A 245 39.71 -9.81 33.72
N ILE A 246 39.88 -9.30 34.96
CA ILE A 246 38.76 -8.90 35.83
C ILE A 246 37.96 -7.75 35.19
N VAL A 247 38.64 -6.77 34.57
CA VAL A 247 37.99 -5.66 33.87
C VAL A 247 37.22 -6.15 32.65
N VAL A 248 37.81 -7.03 31.84
CA VAL A 248 37.14 -7.63 30.66
C VAL A 248 35.91 -8.43 31.10
N MET A 249 36.06 -9.34 32.06
CA MET A 249 34.94 -10.10 32.62
C MET A 249 33.86 -9.19 33.22
N GLY A 250 34.23 -8.08 33.86
CA GLY A 250 33.28 -7.10 34.40
C GLY A 250 32.48 -6.39 33.31
N LYS A 251 33.12 -6.05 32.18
CA LYS A 251 32.45 -5.48 31.00
C LYS A 251 31.50 -6.49 30.35
N GLU A 252 31.98 -7.71 30.11
CA GLU A 252 31.17 -8.82 29.57
C GLU A 252 29.97 -9.13 30.47
N GLN A 253 30.15 -9.14 31.79
CA GLN A 253 29.05 -9.36 32.74
C GLN A 253 28.02 -8.23 32.66
N GLN A 254 28.47 -6.97 32.51
CA GLN A 254 27.56 -5.84 32.39
C GLN A 254 26.80 -5.87 31.04
N GLU A 255 27.46 -6.24 29.96
CA GLU A 255 26.85 -6.43 28.65
C GLU A 255 25.84 -7.57 28.66
N ASN A 256 26.17 -8.71 29.27
CA ASN A 256 25.25 -9.82 29.47
C ASN A 256 24.01 -9.41 30.29
N LYS A 257 24.18 -8.60 31.35
CA LYS A 257 23.05 -8.05 32.10
C LYS A 257 22.15 -7.15 31.25
N ARG A 258 22.74 -6.29 30.41
CA ARG A 258 21.98 -5.44 29.47
C ARG A 258 21.23 -6.29 28.44
N ALA A 259 21.90 -7.30 27.87
CA ALA A 259 21.29 -8.22 26.91
C ALA A 259 20.10 -8.96 27.52
N ILE A 260 20.23 -9.48 28.75
CA ILE A 260 19.14 -10.13 29.48
C ILE A 260 17.97 -9.15 29.71
N HIS A 261 18.25 -7.91 30.09
CA HIS A 261 17.19 -6.91 30.30
C HIS A 261 16.49 -6.53 29.00
N ASN A 262 17.23 -6.44 27.89
CA ASN A 262 16.67 -6.16 26.57
C ASN A 262 15.78 -7.32 26.10
N THR A 263 16.24 -8.58 26.21
CA THR A 263 15.42 -9.74 25.83
C THR A 263 14.19 -9.87 26.73
N GLN A 264 14.31 -9.59 28.03
CA GLN A 264 13.17 -9.54 28.93
C GLN A 264 12.15 -8.45 28.53
N HIS A 265 12.63 -7.27 28.12
CA HIS A 265 11.76 -6.21 27.65
C HIS A 265 11.07 -6.58 26.33
N GLU A 266 11.80 -7.10 25.36
CA GLU A 266 11.25 -7.59 24.09
C GLU A 266 10.20 -8.69 24.31
N LEU A 267 10.47 -9.65 25.21
CA LEU A 267 9.51 -10.69 25.59
C LEU A 267 8.25 -10.09 26.21
N SER A 268 8.36 -9.04 27.02
CA SER A 268 7.21 -8.35 27.60
C SER A 268 6.38 -7.62 26.54
N GLN A 269 7.03 -6.98 25.56
CA GLN A 269 6.37 -6.32 24.43
C GLN A 269 5.64 -7.35 23.54
N GLN A 270 6.30 -8.47 23.22
CA GLN A 270 5.70 -9.57 22.47
C GLN A 270 4.52 -10.21 23.22
N SER A 271 4.62 -10.34 24.54
CA SER A 271 3.52 -10.85 25.38
C SER A 271 2.32 -9.90 25.36
N ALA A 272 2.56 -8.59 25.42
CA ALA A 272 1.51 -7.58 25.32
C ALA A 272 0.85 -7.55 23.94
N SER A 273 1.63 -7.62 22.85
CA SER A 273 1.09 -7.66 21.48
C SER A 273 0.29 -8.94 21.24
N LEU A 274 0.76 -10.08 21.74
CA LEU A 274 0.04 -11.36 21.69
C LEU A 274 -1.32 -11.25 22.40
N LEU A 275 -1.36 -10.67 23.60
CA LEU A 275 -2.62 -10.47 24.34
C LEU A 275 -3.61 -9.58 23.57
N VAL A 276 -3.13 -8.50 22.97
CA VAL A 276 -3.97 -7.62 22.12
C VAL A 276 -4.51 -8.40 20.92
N SER A 277 -3.67 -9.17 20.22
CA SER A 277 -4.11 -9.98 19.08
C SER A 277 -5.10 -11.09 19.49
N GLN A 278 -4.90 -11.72 20.66
CA GLN A 278 -5.82 -12.73 21.19
C GLN A 278 -7.17 -12.11 21.54
N HIS A 279 -7.18 -10.89 22.07
CA HIS A 279 -8.41 -10.17 22.34
C HIS A 279 -9.15 -9.83 21.04
N GLN A 280 -8.46 -9.29 20.04
CA GLN A 280 -9.02 -9.00 18.72
C GLN A 280 -9.59 -10.27 18.05
N LEU A 281 -8.90 -11.40 18.16
CA LEU A 281 -9.39 -12.68 17.64
C LEU A 281 -10.70 -13.09 18.31
N LYS A 282 -10.80 -12.98 19.64
CA LYS A 282 -12.06 -13.25 20.37
C LYS A 282 -13.19 -12.30 20.00
N GLU A 283 -12.88 -11.03 19.75
CA GLU A 283 -13.88 -10.06 19.27
C GLU A 283 -14.41 -10.45 17.90
N VAL A 284 -13.52 -10.79 16.96
CA VAL A 284 -13.90 -11.25 15.61
C VAL A 284 -14.66 -12.58 15.66
N GLU A 285 -14.29 -13.52 16.53
CA GLU A 285 -15.04 -14.76 16.75
C GLU A 285 -16.45 -14.49 17.28
N ALA A 286 -16.58 -13.55 18.24
CA ALA A 286 -17.88 -13.13 18.75
C ALA A 286 -18.73 -12.45 17.66
N GLU A 287 -18.13 -11.61 16.82
CA GLU A 287 -18.82 -11.01 15.67
C GLU A 287 -19.24 -12.06 14.64
N ASN A 288 -18.38 -13.04 14.34
CA ASN A 288 -18.70 -14.15 13.45
C ASN A 288 -19.89 -14.96 13.98
N SER A 289 -19.91 -15.27 15.28
CA SER A 289 -21.05 -15.96 15.90
C SER A 289 -22.35 -15.14 15.84
N LYS A 290 -22.28 -13.82 16.03
CA LYS A 290 -23.43 -12.90 15.88
C LYS A 290 -23.94 -12.89 14.44
N LEU A 291 -23.04 -12.76 13.46
CA LEU A 291 -23.40 -12.78 12.04
C LEU A 291 -23.99 -14.12 11.62
N GLN A 292 -23.44 -15.24 12.10
CA GLN A 292 -24.00 -16.57 11.86
C GLN A 292 -25.42 -16.70 12.42
N ASN A 293 -25.68 -16.18 13.63
CA ASN A 293 -27.02 -16.19 14.21
C ASN A 293 -27.99 -15.32 13.41
N GLN A 294 -27.58 -14.11 13.02
CA GLN A 294 -28.39 -13.24 12.14
C GLN A 294 -28.71 -13.91 10.80
N LEU A 295 -27.75 -14.64 10.21
CA LEU A 295 -27.98 -15.42 8.98
C LEU A 295 -28.98 -16.56 9.21
N LYS A 296 -28.93 -17.24 10.36
CA LYS A 296 -29.89 -18.30 10.72
C LYS A 296 -31.29 -17.73 10.91
N GLU A 297 -31.43 -16.61 11.62
CA GLU A 297 -32.69 -15.90 11.83
C GLU A 297 -33.30 -15.47 10.49
N LEU A 298 -32.52 -14.80 9.64
CA LEU A 298 -32.98 -14.36 8.33
C LEU A 298 -33.40 -15.54 7.43
N ASN A 299 -32.65 -16.65 7.46
CA ASN A 299 -33.03 -17.88 6.74
C ASN A 299 -34.33 -18.49 7.29
N GLN A 300 -34.54 -18.48 8.61
CA GLN A 300 -35.80 -18.93 9.22
C GLN A 300 -36.96 -18.02 8.80
N GLU A 301 -36.75 -16.70 8.78
CA GLU A 301 -37.75 -15.75 8.28
C GLU A 301 -38.10 -16.00 6.81
N TYR A 302 -37.10 -16.21 5.94
CA TYR A 302 -37.36 -16.54 4.54
C TYR A 302 -38.14 -17.85 4.38
N ARG A 303 -37.77 -18.90 5.14
CA ARG A 303 -38.51 -20.17 5.14
C ARG A 303 -39.93 -20.01 5.65
N ALA A 304 -40.15 -19.22 6.71
CA ALA A 304 -41.47 -18.96 7.26
C ALA A 304 -42.34 -18.19 6.25
N ARG A 305 -41.80 -17.15 5.61
CA ARG A 305 -42.50 -16.39 4.56
C ARG A 305 -42.85 -17.28 3.36
N LEU A 306 -41.91 -18.08 2.86
CA LEU A 306 -42.18 -19.03 1.77
C LEU A 306 -43.26 -20.04 2.14
N THR A 307 -43.22 -20.57 3.36
CA THR A 307 -44.23 -21.52 3.86
C THR A 307 -45.60 -20.87 3.94
N HIS A 308 -45.67 -19.64 4.47
CA HIS A 308 -46.90 -18.84 4.50
C HIS A 308 -47.42 -18.59 3.09
N TYR A 309 -46.52 -18.28 2.15
CA TYR A 309 -46.91 -18.02 0.78
C TYR A 309 -47.47 -19.24 0.06
N ILE A 310 -46.86 -20.41 0.28
CA ILE A 310 -47.37 -21.68 -0.25
C ILE A 310 -48.73 -22.00 0.37
N TYR A 311 -48.91 -21.78 1.68
CA TYR A 311 -50.17 -22.02 2.38
C TYR A 311 -51.30 -21.14 1.83
N ASP A 312 -51.05 -19.85 1.63
CA ASP A 312 -52.06 -18.90 1.15
C ASP A 312 -52.43 -19.16 -0.31
N ILE A 313 -51.47 -19.44 -1.19
CA ILE A 313 -51.74 -19.86 -2.58
C ILE A 313 -52.61 -21.13 -2.59
N THR A 314 -52.28 -22.11 -1.77
CA THR A 314 -53.04 -23.38 -1.67
C THR A 314 -54.48 -23.13 -1.17
N LYS A 315 -54.66 -22.20 -0.23
CA LYS A 315 -55.97 -21.82 0.32
C LYS A 315 -56.83 -21.03 -0.68
N CYS A 316 -56.22 -20.17 -1.48
CA CYS A 316 -56.89 -19.44 -2.57
C CYS A 316 -57.35 -20.38 -3.69
N VAL A 317 -56.49 -21.34 -4.10
CA VAL A 317 -56.83 -22.33 -5.14
C VAL A 317 -57.98 -23.25 -4.72
N ARG A 318 -58.14 -23.52 -3.41
CA ARG A 318 -59.23 -24.38 -2.89
C ARG A 318 -60.61 -23.70 -2.86
N ARG A 319 -60.69 -22.38 -3.07
CA ARG A 319 -61.95 -21.60 -3.08
C ARG A 319 -62.33 -21.27 -4.51
N GLU A 320 -63.20 -22.07 -5.10
CA GLU A 320 -63.45 -22.10 -6.55
C GLU A 320 -64.22 -20.90 -7.13
N SER A 321 -64.85 -20.05 -6.31
CA SER A 321 -65.79 -19.03 -6.82
C SER A 321 -65.21 -17.64 -7.11
N ASP A 322 -64.01 -17.26 -6.62
CA ASP A 322 -63.37 -15.95 -6.89
C ASP A 322 -61.83 -16.02 -6.88
N ALA A 323 -61.27 -17.19 -7.19
CA ALA A 323 -59.84 -17.49 -7.02
C ALA A 323 -58.90 -16.53 -7.77
N SER A 324 -59.31 -15.98 -8.92
CA SER A 324 -58.48 -15.10 -9.75
C SER A 324 -58.25 -13.71 -9.14
N MET A 325 -59.29 -13.10 -8.56
CA MET A 325 -59.18 -11.78 -7.94
C MET A 325 -58.46 -11.87 -6.59
N GLN A 326 -58.76 -12.90 -5.80
CA GLN A 326 -58.10 -13.17 -4.52
C GLN A 326 -56.61 -13.51 -4.70
N LEU A 327 -56.25 -14.26 -5.74
CA LEU A 327 -54.85 -14.55 -6.06
C LEU A 327 -54.09 -13.28 -6.48
N LYS A 328 -54.72 -12.37 -7.25
CA LYS A 328 -54.11 -11.08 -7.61
C LYS A 328 -53.86 -10.21 -6.39
N GLU A 329 -54.85 -10.03 -5.52
CA GLU A 329 -54.70 -9.25 -4.29
C GLU A 329 -53.61 -9.82 -3.36
N TYR A 330 -53.51 -11.15 -3.29
CA TYR A 330 -52.49 -11.85 -2.53
C TYR A 330 -51.08 -11.64 -3.11
N VAL A 331 -50.91 -11.80 -4.42
CA VAL A 331 -49.63 -11.52 -5.11
C VAL A 331 -49.24 -10.05 -4.96
N ASP A 332 -50.20 -9.13 -5.03
CA ASP A 332 -49.95 -7.71 -4.78
C ASP A 332 -49.54 -7.44 -3.32
N SER A 333 -50.07 -8.18 -2.35
CA SER A 333 -49.63 -8.12 -0.94
C SER A 333 -48.19 -8.62 -0.78
N MET A 334 -47.85 -9.79 -1.36
CA MET A 334 -46.47 -10.31 -1.35
C MET A 334 -45.49 -9.31 -1.97
N LEU A 335 -45.83 -8.74 -3.13
CA LEU A 335 -44.96 -7.75 -3.81
C LEU A 335 -44.78 -6.48 -2.97
N LYS A 336 -45.81 -6.04 -2.24
CA LYS A 336 -45.72 -4.91 -1.29
C LYS A 336 -44.80 -5.25 -0.13
N GLU A 337 -44.95 -6.42 0.50
CA GLU A 337 -44.08 -6.87 1.59
C GLU A 337 -42.61 -6.96 1.16
N VAL A 338 -42.36 -7.56 -0.01
CA VAL A 338 -41.02 -7.62 -0.60
C VAL A 338 -40.44 -6.21 -0.80
N ARG A 339 -41.20 -5.29 -1.39
CA ARG A 339 -40.77 -3.88 -1.56
C ARG A 339 -40.46 -3.20 -0.22
N VAL A 340 -41.28 -3.40 0.81
CA VAL A 340 -41.05 -2.82 2.15
C VAL A 340 -39.78 -3.39 2.79
N THR A 341 -39.53 -4.69 2.63
CA THR A 341 -38.33 -5.33 3.19
C THR A 341 -37.03 -4.91 2.48
N TYR A 342 -37.08 -4.68 1.17
CA TYR A 342 -35.95 -4.10 0.46
C TYR A 342 -35.70 -2.64 0.89
N ARG A 343 -36.75 -1.83 1.03
CA ARG A 343 -36.64 -0.45 1.54
C ARG A 343 -36.05 -0.40 2.95
N SER A 344 -36.52 -1.23 3.87
CA SER A 344 -35.97 -1.26 5.24
C SER A 344 -34.52 -1.74 5.26
N ARG A 345 -34.14 -2.67 4.38
CA ARG A 345 -32.74 -3.09 4.22
C ARG A 345 -31.86 -1.98 3.65
N GLU A 346 -32.32 -1.24 2.64
CA GLU A 346 -31.64 -0.07 2.10
C GLU A 346 -31.47 1.01 3.17
N GLU A 347 -32.49 1.27 3.99
CA GLU A 347 -32.42 2.21 5.12
C GLU A 347 -31.38 1.75 6.17
N GLN A 348 -31.33 0.46 6.48
CA GLN A 348 -30.31 -0.10 7.37
C GLN A 348 -28.91 0.09 6.80
N LEU A 349 -28.67 -0.27 5.53
CA LEU A 349 -27.36 -0.12 4.87
C LEU A 349 -26.93 1.35 4.78
N THR A 350 -27.86 2.26 4.47
CA THR A 350 -27.54 3.69 4.45
C THR A 350 -27.24 4.22 5.86
N SER A 351 -27.93 3.72 6.89
CA SER A 351 -27.65 4.08 8.28
C SER A 351 -26.27 3.58 8.76
N THR A 352 -25.89 2.35 8.42
CA THR A 352 -24.56 1.80 8.76
C THR A 352 -23.45 2.53 8.02
N LEU A 353 -23.62 2.82 6.73
CA LEU A 353 -22.68 3.65 5.97
C LEU A 353 -22.51 5.05 6.57
N ARG A 354 -23.61 5.71 6.98
CA ARG A 354 -23.54 7.00 7.70
C ARG A 354 -22.79 6.87 9.02
N ASN A 355 -22.98 5.79 9.77
CA ASN A 355 -22.27 5.55 11.03
C ASN A 355 -20.78 5.27 10.81
N TYR A 356 -20.40 4.48 9.80
CA TYR A 356 -19.01 4.27 9.43
C TYR A 356 -18.33 5.58 9.00
N ARG A 357 -19.00 6.39 8.19
CA ARG A 357 -18.49 7.72 7.79
C ARG A 357 -18.26 8.63 9.00
N LYS A 358 -19.17 8.65 9.97
CA LYS A 358 -19.00 9.40 11.22
C LYS A 358 -17.83 8.88 12.06
N ARG A 359 -17.69 7.56 12.21
CA ARG A 359 -16.55 6.94 12.93
C ARG A 359 -15.22 7.27 12.27
N LEU A 360 -15.16 7.18 10.94
CA LEU A 360 -13.97 7.53 10.17
C LEU A 360 -13.61 9.01 10.32
N GLN A 361 -14.62 9.90 10.27
CA GLN A 361 -14.41 11.33 10.50
C GLN A 361 -13.91 11.61 11.92
N ASN A 362 -14.47 10.96 12.94
CA ASN A 362 -14.01 11.10 14.32
C ASN A 362 -12.56 10.60 14.48
N LEU A 363 -12.22 9.46 13.88
CA LEU A 363 -10.87 8.90 13.91
C LEU A 363 -9.87 9.84 13.23
N SER A 364 -10.23 10.37 12.05
CA SER A 364 -9.43 11.37 11.33
C SER A 364 -9.21 12.62 12.19
N ASN A 365 -10.25 13.14 12.85
CA ASN A 365 -10.14 14.29 13.75
C ASN A 365 -9.20 13.99 14.94
N THR A 366 -9.33 12.81 15.56
CA THR A 366 -8.43 12.42 16.66
C THR A 366 -6.98 12.26 16.19
N HIS A 367 -6.77 11.74 14.98
CA HIS A 367 -5.44 11.63 14.38
C HIS A 367 -4.85 13.02 14.14
N GLN A 368 -5.61 13.94 13.54
CA GLN A 368 -5.17 15.32 13.33
C GLN A 368 -4.81 16.05 14.65
N LEU A 369 -5.59 15.84 15.72
CA LEU A 369 -5.29 16.40 17.04
C LEU A 369 -4.01 15.82 17.63
N LEU A 370 -3.82 14.50 17.55
CA LEU A 370 -2.61 13.83 18.02
C LEU A 370 -1.37 14.30 17.26
N LEU A 371 -1.47 14.40 15.94
CA LEU A 371 -0.44 14.94 15.06
C LEU A 371 -0.07 16.38 15.47
N THR A 372 -1.06 17.24 15.72
CA THR A 372 -0.82 18.61 16.19
C THR A 372 -0.11 18.64 17.56
N ALA A 373 -0.52 17.79 18.50
CA ALA A 373 0.15 17.67 19.79
C ALA A 373 1.60 17.18 19.65
N TYR A 374 1.84 16.21 18.76
CA TYR A 374 3.17 15.73 18.42
C TYR A 374 4.05 16.84 17.82
N ARG A 375 3.53 17.69 16.91
CA ARG A 375 4.27 18.86 16.40
C ARG A 375 4.71 19.77 17.54
N MET A 376 3.77 20.15 18.40
CA MET A 376 4.06 21.06 19.50
C MET A 376 5.13 20.50 20.44
N GLN A 377 5.02 19.21 20.79
CA GLN A 377 6.01 18.56 21.63
C GLN A 377 7.39 18.51 20.95
N ARG A 378 7.43 18.19 19.66
CA ARG A 378 8.67 18.14 18.88
C ARG A 378 9.34 19.52 18.77
N GLU A 379 8.56 20.56 18.50
CA GLU A 379 9.04 21.95 18.48
C GLU A 379 9.55 22.38 19.84
N GLN A 380 8.87 22.00 20.93
CA GLN A 380 9.36 22.22 22.29
C GLN A 380 10.71 21.53 22.53
N ILE A 381 10.86 20.26 22.16
CA ILE A 381 12.13 19.52 22.33
C ILE A 381 13.25 20.18 21.51
N LEU A 382 12.99 20.58 20.27
CA LEU A 382 13.97 21.27 19.43
C LEU A 382 14.35 22.67 19.97
N ALA A 383 13.40 23.38 20.60
CA ALA A 383 13.64 24.68 21.22
C ALA A 383 14.46 24.57 22.52
N HIS A 384 14.39 23.44 23.23
CA HIS A 384 15.20 23.17 24.43
C HIS A 384 16.53 22.52 24.03
N THR A 385 17.51 23.32 23.62
CA THR A 385 18.84 22.90 23.13
C THR A 385 19.77 22.26 24.18
N GLY A 386 19.24 21.73 25.29
CA GLY A 386 20.01 21.22 26.44
C GLY A 386 19.85 19.73 26.76
N HIS A 387 18.93 19.01 26.12
CA HIS A 387 18.71 17.59 26.42
C HIS A 387 18.99 16.70 25.20
N ALA A 388 19.69 15.59 25.43
CA ALA A 388 20.01 14.53 24.46
C ALA A 388 18.78 13.69 24.04
N LEU A 389 17.62 14.33 23.91
CA LEU A 389 16.37 13.72 23.49
C LEU A 389 16.24 13.91 21.98
N GLU A 390 16.31 12.81 21.24
CA GLU A 390 16.05 12.80 19.80
C GLU A 390 14.59 13.17 19.54
N ALA A 391 14.37 14.23 18.77
CA ALA A 391 13.03 14.80 18.53
C ALA A 391 12.10 13.91 17.68
N GLY A 392 12.59 12.76 17.21
CA GLY A 392 11.85 11.80 16.41
C GLY A 392 11.56 12.26 14.97
N PRO A 393 11.01 11.35 14.14
CA PRO A 393 10.75 11.60 12.73
C PRO A 393 9.68 12.70 12.51
N PRO A 394 9.79 13.51 11.44
CA PRO A 394 8.77 14.49 11.08
C PRO A 394 7.37 13.91 10.95
N GLU A 395 6.36 14.73 11.23
CA GLU A 395 4.96 14.29 11.17
C GLU A 395 4.52 13.81 9.77
N ALA A 396 5.18 14.26 8.70
CA ALA A 396 4.92 13.80 7.34
C ALA A 396 4.99 12.25 7.21
N HIS A 397 5.73 11.57 8.09
CA HIS A 397 5.81 10.11 8.14
C HIS A 397 4.57 9.43 8.72
N PHE A 398 3.68 10.17 9.39
CA PHE A 398 2.47 9.64 10.04
C PHE A 398 1.17 10.08 9.36
N SER A 399 1.23 10.87 8.28
CA SER A 399 0.03 11.24 7.53
C SER A 399 -0.47 10.03 6.75
N PRO A 400 -1.71 9.55 6.97
CA PRO A 400 -2.27 8.48 6.16
C PRO A 400 -2.41 8.98 4.73
N ALA A 401 -1.84 8.20 3.80
CA ALA A 401 -1.78 8.46 2.37
C ALA A 401 -3.15 8.42 1.65
N GLU A 402 -4.26 8.31 2.39
CA GLU A 402 -5.61 8.37 1.82
C GLU A 402 -6.00 9.82 1.48
N ALA A 403 -5.46 10.28 0.35
CA ALA A 403 -5.70 11.58 -0.24
C ALA A 403 -7.15 11.78 -0.73
N GLU A 404 -7.97 10.72 -0.79
CA GLU A 404 -9.28 10.74 -1.45
C GLU A 404 -10.38 11.43 -0.65
N LEU A 405 -10.27 11.50 0.68
CA LEU A 405 -11.29 12.10 1.56
C LEU A 405 -10.97 13.54 2.03
N ARG A 406 -9.77 14.03 1.72
CA ARG A 406 -9.35 15.40 2.07
C ARG A 406 -9.85 16.40 1.03
N GLY A 407 -10.35 17.54 1.51
CA GLY A 407 -10.56 18.70 0.64
C GLY A 407 -9.24 19.17 0.03
N GLU A 408 -9.32 19.80 -1.14
CA GLU A 408 -8.19 20.45 -1.82
C GLU A 408 -7.22 21.22 -0.90
N PRO A 409 -7.65 22.02 0.09
CA PRO A 409 -6.70 22.74 0.95
C PRO A 409 -5.81 21.83 1.79
N GLU A 410 -6.28 20.65 2.21
CA GLU A 410 -5.43 19.74 2.99
C GLU A 410 -4.43 18.98 2.11
N ARG A 411 -4.77 18.76 0.83
CA ARG A 411 -3.85 18.19 -0.18
C ARG A 411 -2.74 19.18 -0.52
N GLU A 412 -3.09 20.45 -0.70
CA GLU A 412 -2.12 21.53 -0.90
C GLU A 412 -1.21 21.70 0.31
N LEU A 413 -1.77 21.67 1.53
CA LEU A 413 -0.97 21.69 2.75
C LEU A 413 -0.01 20.50 2.85
N GLN A 414 -0.40 19.31 2.37
CA GLN A 414 0.50 18.16 2.35
C GLN A 414 1.65 18.33 1.34
N ARG A 415 1.37 18.81 0.13
CA ARG A 415 2.41 19.14 -0.86
C ARG A 415 3.38 20.19 -0.33
N LEU A 416 2.87 21.26 0.28
CA LEU A 416 3.70 22.30 0.88
C LEU A 416 4.56 21.78 2.05
N ARG A 417 4.08 20.78 2.79
CA ARG A 417 4.88 20.13 3.86
C ARG A 417 6.00 19.26 3.29
N GLU A 418 5.73 18.53 2.21
CA GLU A 418 6.72 17.74 1.50
C GLU A 418 7.78 18.65 0.84
N ASP A 419 7.37 19.76 0.25
CA ASP A 419 8.29 20.76 -0.31
C ASP A 419 9.13 21.42 0.79
N LYS A 420 8.53 21.76 1.94
CA LYS A 420 9.25 22.27 3.10
C LYS A 420 10.31 21.28 3.59
N SER A 421 9.96 20.00 3.74
CA SER A 421 10.94 19.00 4.21
C SER A 421 12.07 18.77 3.20
N ARG A 422 11.77 18.78 1.90
CA ARG A 422 12.77 18.73 0.81
C ARG A 422 13.70 19.93 0.84
N LEU A 423 13.17 21.13 1.07
CA LEU A 423 13.98 22.34 1.16
C LEU A 423 14.82 22.35 2.45
N GLU A 424 14.29 21.87 3.57
CA GLU A 424 15.04 21.72 4.82
C GLU A 424 16.20 20.72 4.70
N THR A 425 16.02 19.59 4.00
CA THR A 425 17.12 18.64 3.74
C THR A 425 18.16 19.22 2.79
N GLN A 426 17.73 19.90 1.72
CA GLN A 426 18.64 20.61 0.82
C GLN A 426 19.42 21.72 1.56
N LEU A 427 18.76 22.45 2.47
CA LEU A 427 19.40 23.50 3.27
C LEU A 427 20.43 22.90 4.24
N ARG A 428 20.13 21.77 4.88
CA ARG A 428 21.12 21.04 5.70
C ARG A 428 22.30 20.56 4.87
N ILE A 429 22.06 19.94 3.72
CA ILE A 429 23.12 19.46 2.83
C ILE A 429 24.00 20.62 2.36
N THR A 430 23.40 21.74 1.95
CA THR A 430 24.15 22.93 1.52
C THR A 430 24.88 23.61 2.66
N GLN A 431 24.33 23.62 3.88
CA GLN A 431 25.03 24.09 5.09
C GLN A 431 26.19 23.17 5.49
N GLU A 432 26.05 21.86 5.37
CA GLU A 432 27.11 20.89 5.60
C GLU A 432 28.20 21.03 4.55
N GLN A 433 27.84 21.19 3.27
CA GLN A 433 28.77 21.51 2.17
C GLN A 433 29.47 22.85 2.39
N ALA A 434 28.77 23.90 2.82
CA ALA A 434 29.35 25.19 3.14
C ALA A 434 30.26 25.13 4.38
N SER A 435 29.93 24.30 5.37
CA SER A 435 30.77 24.07 6.56
C SER A 435 32.04 23.28 6.22
N LEU A 436 31.96 22.34 5.27
CA LEU A 436 33.12 21.64 4.71
C LEU A 436 34.01 22.57 3.87
N LEU A 437 33.41 23.53 3.16
CA LEU A 437 34.12 24.57 2.40
C LEU A 437 34.62 25.74 3.26
N SER A 438 34.09 25.93 4.48
CA SER A 438 34.46 26.99 5.43
C SER A 438 35.51 26.52 6.44
N GLN A 439 36.35 25.54 6.08
CA GLN A 439 37.65 25.41 6.73
C GLN A 439 38.58 26.53 6.23
N PRO A 440 39.39 27.18 7.08
CA PRO A 440 40.27 28.26 6.67
C PRO A 440 41.52 27.67 5.99
N SER A 441 41.34 27.12 4.79
CA SER A 441 42.42 26.59 3.98
C SER A 441 42.15 26.90 2.51
N GLN A 442 42.82 27.97 2.06
CA GLN A 442 43.10 28.30 0.66
C GLN A 442 41.89 28.71 -0.19
N ASN A 443 41.74 30.03 -0.34
CA ASN A 443 41.09 30.65 -1.48
C ASN A 443 41.71 30.11 -2.79
N VAL A 444 41.14 29.03 -3.32
CA VAL A 444 41.31 28.70 -4.73
C VAL A 444 40.43 29.68 -5.48
N ALA A 445 41.05 30.70 -6.05
CA ALA A 445 40.40 31.59 -7.00
C ALA A 445 39.80 30.73 -8.12
N LEU A 446 38.47 30.61 -8.13
CA LEU A 446 37.73 30.06 -9.27
C LEU A 446 38.19 30.81 -10.52
N THR A 447 38.77 30.10 -11.47
CA THR A 447 39.25 30.68 -12.71
C THR A 447 38.11 31.42 -13.42
N GLU A 448 38.42 32.54 -14.04
CA GLU A 448 37.45 33.39 -14.76
C GLU A 448 36.65 32.62 -15.82
N GLU A 449 37.26 31.55 -16.34
CA GLU A 449 36.70 30.57 -17.28
C GLU A 449 35.57 29.75 -16.67
N ALA A 450 35.72 29.24 -15.43
CA ALA A 450 34.66 28.50 -14.74
C ALA A 450 33.43 29.40 -14.49
N TRP A 451 33.67 30.68 -14.19
CA TRP A 451 32.59 31.67 -14.09
C TRP A 451 31.97 32.04 -15.44
N ALA A 452 32.75 32.03 -16.52
CA ALA A 452 32.23 32.22 -17.87
C ALA A 452 31.32 31.05 -18.29
N ASP A 453 31.69 29.81 -17.94
CA ASP A 453 30.92 28.60 -18.21
C ASP A 453 29.59 28.58 -17.44
N ILE A 454 29.61 28.92 -16.16
CA ILE A 454 28.37 29.03 -15.37
C ILE A 454 27.45 30.11 -15.96
N ARG A 455 27.99 31.26 -16.35
CA ARG A 455 27.20 32.33 -17.02
C ARG A 455 26.68 31.91 -18.39
N LYS A 456 27.37 31.02 -19.10
CA LYS A 456 26.92 30.46 -20.37
C LYS A 456 25.78 29.47 -20.16
N GLN A 457 25.95 28.53 -19.22
CA GLN A 457 24.91 27.56 -18.84
C GLN A 457 23.63 28.25 -18.36
N LEU A 458 23.74 29.29 -17.53
CA LEU A 458 22.59 30.07 -17.09
C LEU A 458 21.88 30.75 -18.26
N ARG A 459 22.63 31.30 -19.23
CA ARG A 459 22.04 31.88 -20.44
C ARG A 459 21.35 30.83 -21.30
N GLU A 460 21.94 29.66 -21.47
CA GLU A 460 21.33 28.55 -22.21
C GLU A 460 20.05 28.05 -21.55
N ILE A 461 20.02 27.91 -20.22
CA ILE A 461 18.81 27.55 -19.48
C ILE A 461 17.72 28.61 -19.65
N VAL A 462 18.08 29.90 -19.54
CA VAL A 462 17.10 30.99 -19.71
C VAL A 462 16.55 31.03 -21.14
N VAL A 463 17.39 30.88 -22.16
CA VAL A 463 16.96 30.87 -23.57
C VAL A 463 16.10 29.65 -23.87
N THR A 464 16.51 28.46 -23.44
CA THR A 464 15.73 27.22 -23.68
C THR A 464 14.37 27.27 -22.97
N ALA A 465 14.32 27.74 -21.72
CA ALA A 465 13.07 27.94 -20.99
C ALA A 465 12.16 28.98 -21.68
N GLN A 466 12.74 30.08 -22.15
CA GLN A 466 11.99 31.11 -22.87
C GLN A 466 11.42 30.56 -24.18
N GLU A 467 12.20 29.83 -24.97
CA GLU A 467 11.70 29.22 -26.20
C GLU A 467 10.59 28.19 -25.94
N THR A 468 10.66 27.40 -24.85
CA THR A 468 9.56 26.49 -24.49
C THR A 468 8.27 27.23 -24.18
N HIS A 469 8.35 28.32 -23.41
CA HIS A 469 7.18 29.15 -23.10
C HIS A 469 6.64 29.87 -24.34
N GLU A 470 7.50 30.32 -25.25
CA GLU A 470 7.07 30.92 -26.51
C GLU A 470 6.38 29.91 -27.43
N ARG A 471 6.85 28.65 -27.47
CA ARG A 471 6.17 27.55 -28.18
C ARG A 471 4.81 27.23 -27.56
N GLU A 472 4.72 27.11 -26.24
CA GLU A 472 3.45 26.89 -25.53
C GLU A 472 2.48 28.04 -25.77
N ARG A 473 2.95 29.29 -25.67
CA ARG A 473 2.15 30.48 -25.95
C ARG A 473 1.64 30.48 -27.39
N ALA A 474 2.48 30.14 -28.37
CA ALA A 474 2.07 30.03 -29.77
C ALA A 474 1.01 28.92 -29.97
N GLN A 475 1.18 27.76 -29.35
CA GLN A 475 0.19 26.66 -29.41
C GLN A 475 -1.14 27.02 -28.74
N LEU A 476 -1.10 27.74 -27.62
CA LEU A 476 -2.32 28.22 -26.96
C LEU A 476 -3.04 29.27 -27.80
N ILE A 477 -2.30 30.18 -28.44
CA ILE A 477 -2.88 31.17 -29.35
C ILE A 477 -3.55 30.47 -30.53
N THR A 478 -2.90 29.50 -31.18
CA THR A 478 -3.52 28.79 -32.32
C THR A 478 -4.75 27.98 -31.90
N ARG A 479 -4.73 27.33 -30.73
CA ARG A 479 -5.92 26.65 -30.18
C ARG A 479 -7.05 27.64 -29.89
N ALA A 480 -6.73 28.80 -29.32
CA ALA A 480 -7.70 29.85 -29.04
C ALA A 480 -8.33 30.41 -30.33
N THR A 481 -7.53 30.68 -31.37
CA THR A 481 -8.06 31.17 -32.65
C THR A 481 -8.97 30.15 -33.32
N VAL A 482 -8.62 28.85 -33.30
CA VAL A 482 -9.49 27.79 -33.84
C VAL A 482 -10.79 27.69 -33.04
N ALA A 483 -10.73 27.79 -31.71
CA ALA A 483 -11.94 27.79 -30.88
C ALA A 483 -12.83 29.01 -31.16
N GLU A 484 -12.24 30.20 -31.35
CA GLU A 484 -12.97 31.41 -31.76
C GLU A 484 -13.64 31.24 -33.14
N GLU A 485 -12.96 30.62 -34.11
CA GLU A 485 -13.52 30.30 -35.43
C GLU A 485 -14.70 29.33 -35.31
N GLN A 486 -14.58 28.25 -34.55
CA GLN A 486 -15.68 27.31 -34.31
C GLN A 486 -16.91 27.99 -33.69
N VAL A 487 -16.70 28.89 -32.74
CA VAL A 487 -17.80 29.67 -32.14
C VAL A 487 -18.45 30.58 -33.18
N ARG A 488 -17.67 31.24 -34.05
CA ARG A 488 -18.21 32.05 -35.15
C ARG A 488 -19.02 31.21 -36.14
N GLU A 489 -18.55 30.02 -36.51
CA GLU A 489 -19.27 29.09 -37.39
C GLU A 489 -20.60 28.64 -36.77
N LEU A 490 -20.61 28.29 -35.48
CA LEU A 490 -21.83 27.95 -34.75
C LEU A 490 -22.79 29.13 -34.67
N GLN A 491 -22.28 30.34 -34.48
CA GLN A 491 -23.09 31.55 -34.43
C GLN A 491 -23.70 31.88 -35.80
N GLU A 492 -22.93 31.76 -36.88
CA GLU A 492 -23.43 31.91 -38.24
C GLU A 492 -24.47 30.84 -38.58
N TYR A 493 -24.26 29.59 -38.15
CA TYR A 493 -25.26 28.53 -38.28
C TYR A 493 -26.56 28.91 -37.56
N VAL A 494 -26.48 29.36 -36.31
CA VAL A 494 -27.66 29.81 -35.56
C VAL A 494 -28.35 30.96 -36.28
N ASP A 495 -27.63 32.00 -36.71
CA ASP A 495 -28.22 33.17 -37.35
C ASP A 495 -28.91 32.81 -38.68
N ASN A 496 -28.25 32.00 -39.52
CA ASN A 496 -28.79 31.54 -40.79
C ASN A 496 -30.03 30.65 -40.60
N HIS A 497 -29.97 29.69 -39.68
CA HIS A 497 -31.05 28.73 -39.48
C HIS A 497 -32.21 29.33 -38.67
N LEU A 498 -31.95 30.16 -37.66
CA LEU A 498 -32.99 30.84 -36.88
C LEU A 498 -33.80 31.80 -37.75
N GLY A 499 -33.17 32.55 -38.65
CA GLY A 499 -33.85 33.40 -39.62
C GLY A 499 -34.76 32.59 -40.57
N ARG A 500 -34.24 31.49 -41.11
CA ARG A 500 -35.02 30.56 -41.95
C ARG A 500 -36.18 29.94 -41.20
N TYR A 501 -35.97 29.46 -39.98
CA TYR A 501 -37.03 28.90 -39.15
C TYR A 501 -38.10 29.95 -38.79
N LYS A 502 -37.71 31.19 -38.49
CA LYS A 502 -38.67 32.28 -38.26
C LYS A 502 -39.51 32.58 -39.51
N LEU A 503 -38.88 32.65 -40.67
CA LEU A 503 -39.57 32.85 -41.95
C LEU A 503 -40.52 31.69 -42.26
N GLU A 504 -40.07 30.45 -42.07
CA GLU A 504 -40.90 29.27 -42.30
C GLU A 504 -42.05 29.20 -41.29
N VAL A 505 -41.82 29.52 -40.02
CA VAL A 505 -42.89 29.65 -39.01
C VAL A 505 -43.89 30.74 -39.42
N THR A 506 -43.44 31.91 -39.90
CA THR A 506 -44.38 32.94 -40.40
C THR A 506 -45.08 32.56 -41.70
N ARG A 507 -44.45 31.76 -42.57
CA ARG A 507 -45.06 31.21 -43.79
C ARG A 507 -46.13 30.18 -43.44
N LEU A 508 -45.80 29.22 -42.56
CA LEU A 508 -46.73 28.21 -42.04
C LEU A 508 -47.91 28.89 -41.33
N ARG A 509 -47.66 29.90 -40.48
CA ARG A 509 -48.71 30.73 -39.87
C ARG A 509 -49.57 31.46 -40.91
N ARG A 510 -48.98 32.00 -41.98
CA ARG A 510 -49.72 32.64 -43.08
C ARG A 510 -50.54 31.63 -43.89
N MET A 511 -50.04 30.42 -44.14
CA MET A 511 -50.82 29.38 -44.80
C MET A 511 -52.01 28.96 -43.93
N LEU A 512 -51.80 28.79 -42.62
CA LEU A 512 -52.88 28.56 -41.65
C LEU A 512 -53.88 29.73 -41.60
N GLN A 513 -53.42 30.97 -41.71
CA GLN A 513 -54.29 32.16 -41.80
C GLN A 513 -54.96 32.34 -43.17
N LEU A 514 -54.37 31.87 -44.28
CA LEU A 514 -55.02 31.86 -45.59
C LEU A 514 -56.08 30.77 -45.70
N GLU A 515 -55.88 29.63 -45.03
CA GLU A 515 -56.90 28.60 -44.87
C GLU A 515 -58.03 29.04 -43.92
N ALA A 516 -57.73 29.86 -42.91
CA ALA A 516 -58.74 30.53 -42.08
C ALA A 516 -59.38 31.76 -42.75
N GLY A 517 -58.69 32.42 -43.69
CA GLY A 517 -59.00 33.75 -44.21
C GLY A 517 -60.10 33.84 -45.27
N ARG A 518 -60.69 32.72 -45.70
CA ARG A 518 -61.95 32.75 -46.47
C ARG A 518 -63.21 32.77 -45.61
N SER A 519 -63.06 32.68 -44.29
CA SER A 519 -64.19 32.62 -43.37
C SER A 519 -63.90 33.44 -42.11
N GLN A 520 -64.00 34.78 -42.19
CA GLN A 520 -64.51 35.66 -41.12
C GLN A 520 -64.11 37.11 -41.38
N SER A 521 -65.09 37.89 -41.85
CA SER A 521 -65.16 39.33 -41.60
C SER A 521 -65.86 39.52 -40.25
N ALA A 522 -65.16 40.07 -39.25
CA ALA A 522 -65.67 40.98 -38.19
C ALA A 522 -64.72 41.08 -36.97
N GLU A 523 -64.46 42.33 -36.56
CA GLU A 523 -64.23 42.83 -35.17
C GLU A 523 -62.91 42.54 -34.39
N SER A 524 -61.92 43.44 -34.62
CA SER A 524 -61.15 44.33 -33.67
C SER A 524 -60.46 43.78 -32.38
N PRO A 525 -59.53 44.52 -31.69
CA PRO A 525 -58.97 45.86 -31.93
C PRO A 525 -57.42 45.96 -31.92
N LYS A 526 -56.92 47.12 -32.36
CA LYS A 526 -55.51 47.53 -32.44
C LYS A 526 -54.85 47.64 -31.05
N LEU A 527 -53.65 47.06 -30.89
CA LEU A 527 -52.73 47.38 -29.79
C LEU A 527 -51.63 48.35 -30.26
N ARG A 528 -51.40 49.39 -29.47
CA ARG A 528 -50.38 50.44 -29.66
C ARG A 528 -48.96 49.85 -29.56
N PRO A 529 -47.96 50.36 -30.30
CA PRO A 529 -46.56 50.03 -30.07
C PRO A 529 -46.00 50.87 -28.91
N LEU A 530 -45.54 50.21 -27.85
CA LEU A 530 -44.66 50.80 -26.85
C LEU A 530 -43.23 50.78 -27.39
N HIS A 531 -42.67 51.96 -27.59
CA HIS A 531 -41.23 52.17 -27.73
C HIS A 531 -40.52 51.65 -26.47
N GLN A 532 -39.52 50.79 -26.65
CA GLN A 532 -38.44 50.65 -25.67
C GLN A 532 -37.11 50.89 -26.37
N SER A 533 -36.45 51.93 -25.89
CA SER A 533 -35.14 52.43 -26.28
C SER A 533 -34.04 51.42 -25.96
N LEU A 534 -33.21 51.16 -26.96
CA LEU A 534 -31.85 50.66 -26.82
C LEU A 534 -31.06 51.62 -25.92
N ASN A 535 -30.66 51.16 -24.74
CA ASN A 535 -29.49 51.71 -24.07
C ASN A 535 -28.36 50.69 -24.18
N LYS A 536 -27.39 51.05 -25.02
CA LYS A 536 -26.04 50.52 -25.02
C LYS A 536 -25.33 51.08 -23.78
N THR A 537 -24.61 50.25 -23.04
CA THR A 537 -23.50 50.69 -22.21
C THR A 537 -22.28 49.89 -22.58
N SER A 538 -21.25 50.66 -22.91
CA SER A 538 -19.84 50.30 -23.06
C SER A 538 -19.26 49.61 -21.84
#